data_AF-A0A537A269-F1
#
_entry.id   AF-A0A537A269-F1
#
_cell.length_a   1.000
_cell.length_b   1.000
_cell.length_c   1.000
_cell.angle_alpha   90.00
_cell.angle_beta   90.00
_cell.angle_gamma   90.00
#
_symmetry.space_group_name_H-M   'P 1'
#
loop_
_entity.id
_entity.type
_entity.pdbx_description
1 polymer ?
#
loop_
_entity_poly.entity_id
_entity_poly.type
_entity_poly.pdbx_seq_one_letter_code
_entity_poly.pdbx_strand_id
1 'polypeptide(L)'
;AEGFRYEGYVDIFDAGPTLECFRDNIRAVQQSRTLPVKLGEEDPVPDSLTNDVLWLVANRSFERFRAVLAPAPARVAQFPLLPHAAVALGVGDGDIVRAVPLSPRDRL
;
A
#
# COMPACT_ATOMS: atom_id res chain seq x y z
N ALA A 1 -7.88 10.72 -4.40
CA ALA A 1 -8.79 9.69 -4.96
C ALA A 1 -8.02 8.84 -5.98
N GLU A 2 -8.54 7.69 -6.37
CA GLU A 2 -7.90 6.75 -7.31
C GLU A 2 -8.12 7.09 -8.80
N GLY A 3 -8.74 8.23 -9.13
CA GLY A 3 -8.85 8.70 -10.52
C GLY A 3 -10.01 8.13 -11.35
N PHE A 4 -10.83 7.24 -10.77
CA PHE A 4 -12.02 6.69 -11.41
C PHE A 4 -13.09 7.75 -11.70
N ARG A 5 -13.72 7.64 -12.87
CA ARG A 5 -14.82 8.50 -13.34
C ARG A 5 -15.91 7.69 -14.05
N TYR A 6 -17.12 8.24 -14.07
CA TYR A 6 -18.27 7.65 -14.77
C TYR A 6 -18.37 8.23 -16.17
N GLU A 7 -18.50 7.37 -17.18
CA GLU A 7 -18.50 7.74 -18.61
C GLU A 7 -19.79 7.32 -19.33
N GLY A 8 -20.88 7.10 -18.59
CA GLY A 8 -22.20 6.85 -19.18
C GLY A 8 -22.58 5.37 -19.38
N TYR A 9 -21.75 4.43 -18.94
CA TYR A 9 -22.03 2.98 -19.05
C TYR A 9 -22.63 2.41 -17.77
N VAL A 10 -23.66 1.58 -17.91
CA VAL A 10 -24.32 0.87 -16.81
C VAL A 10 -24.38 -0.62 -17.09
N ASP A 11 -24.40 -1.42 -16.03
CA ASP A 11 -24.66 -2.87 -16.12
C ASP A 11 -26.08 -3.13 -16.65
N ILE A 12 -26.24 -4.17 -17.47
CA ILE A 12 -27.50 -4.45 -18.17
C ILE A 12 -28.54 -5.17 -17.30
N PHE A 13 -28.16 -5.72 -16.14
CA PHE A 13 -29.04 -6.45 -15.24
C PHE A 13 -29.56 -5.58 -14.11
N ASP A 14 -28.70 -4.72 -13.54
CA ASP A 14 -29.06 -3.90 -12.37
C ASP A 14 -28.89 -2.38 -12.56
N ALA A 15 -28.45 -1.94 -13.75
CA ALA A 15 -28.17 -0.54 -14.05
C ALA A 15 -27.13 0.12 -13.11
N GLY A 16 -26.26 -0.68 -12.48
CA GLY A 16 -25.13 -0.19 -11.70
C GLY A 16 -24.13 0.58 -12.57
N PRO A 17 -23.58 1.72 -12.11
CA PRO A 17 -22.65 2.51 -12.90
C PRO A 17 -21.30 1.81 -13.05
N THR A 18 -20.75 1.83 -14.26
CA THR A 18 -19.36 1.41 -14.50
C THR A 18 -18.42 2.60 -14.33
N LEU A 19 -17.40 2.43 -13.48
CA LEU A 19 -16.34 3.43 -13.31
C LEU A 19 -15.08 2.99 -14.06
N GLU A 20 -14.46 3.93 -14.77
CA GLU A 20 -13.24 3.69 -15.52
C GLU A 20 -12.14 4.71 -15.21
N CYS A 21 -10.90 4.30 -15.44
CA CYS A 21 -9.72 5.13 -15.25
C CYS A 21 -8.60 4.59 -16.15
N PHE A 22 -7.81 5.48 -16.75
CA PHE A 22 -6.54 5.05 -17.35
C PHE A 22 -5.62 4.55 -16.23
N ARG A 23 -4.94 3.42 -16.43
CA ARG A 23 -4.06 2.81 -15.44
C ARG A 23 -3.11 3.82 -14.78
N ASP A 24 -2.52 4.70 -15.59
CA ASP A 24 -1.51 5.67 -15.13
C ASP A 24 -2.13 6.84 -14.34
N ASN A 25 -3.45 6.95 -14.31
CA ASN A 25 -4.22 7.88 -13.46
C ASN A 25 -4.68 7.23 -12.15
N ILE A 26 -4.48 5.91 -11.98
CA ILE A 26 -4.76 5.23 -10.72
C ILE A 26 -3.68 5.63 -9.72
N ARG A 27 -4.04 6.43 -8.72
CA ARG A 27 -3.11 7.01 -7.75
C ARG A 27 -2.22 5.94 -7.10
N ALA A 28 -2.81 4.85 -6.60
CA ALA A 28 -2.04 3.78 -5.96
C ALA A 28 -1.05 3.12 -6.93
N VAL A 29 -1.39 2.99 -8.22
CA VAL A 29 -0.50 2.46 -9.24
C VAL A 29 0.62 3.46 -9.54
N GLN A 30 0.26 4.70 -9.87
CA GLN A 30 1.16 5.76 -10.28
C GLN A 30 2.16 6.14 -9.17
N GLN A 31 1.70 6.23 -7.93
CA GLN A 31 2.49 6.74 -6.80
C GLN A 31 3.12 5.64 -5.96
N SER A 32 2.81 4.38 -6.20
CA SER A 32 3.47 3.29 -5.47
C SER A 32 4.94 3.21 -5.82
N ARG A 33 5.76 3.01 -4.79
CA ARG A 33 7.21 2.93 -4.89
C ARG A 33 7.69 1.55 -4.52
N THR A 34 8.82 1.19 -5.08
CA THR A 34 9.54 -0.03 -4.74
C THR A 34 10.61 0.32 -3.71
N LEU A 35 10.57 -0.32 -2.55
CA LEU A 35 11.42 -0.01 -1.40
C LEU A 35 11.99 -1.31 -0.81
N PRO A 36 13.25 -1.33 -0.38
CA PRO A 36 13.79 -2.44 0.40
C PRO A 36 13.20 -2.45 1.81
N VAL A 37 12.91 -3.63 2.34
CA VAL A 37 12.43 -3.83 3.71
C VAL A 37 13.57 -3.60 4.69
N LYS A 38 13.24 -2.94 5.80
CA LYS A 38 14.08 -2.90 7.00
C LYS A 38 13.29 -3.50 8.16
N LEU A 39 13.73 -4.64 8.69
CA LEU A 39 13.06 -5.25 9.84
C LEU A 39 13.38 -4.47 11.12
N GLY A 40 12.33 -4.14 11.88
CA GLY A 40 12.45 -3.63 13.24
C GLY A 40 12.84 -4.73 14.22
N GLU A 41 13.45 -4.36 15.33
CA GLU A 41 13.98 -5.30 16.32
C GLU A 41 12.90 -5.78 17.32
N GLU A 42 11.83 -5.02 17.54
CA GLU A 42 10.75 -5.34 18.48
C GLU A 42 9.39 -4.81 18.02
N ASP A 43 8.30 -5.46 18.45
CA ASP A 43 6.94 -4.92 18.29
C ASP A 43 6.77 -3.72 19.24
N PRO A 44 6.50 -2.50 18.74
CA PRO A 44 6.43 -1.31 19.58
C PRO A 44 5.31 -1.41 20.60
N VAL A 45 5.59 -0.88 21.79
CA VAL A 45 4.60 -0.70 22.86
C VAL A 45 3.52 0.28 22.36
N PRO A 46 2.21 0.02 22.58
CA PRO A 46 1.10 0.75 21.96
C PRO A 46 1.06 2.28 22.16
N ASP A 47 1.83 2.82 23.10
CA ASP A 47 1.76 4.23 23.53
C ASP A 47 2.81 5.15 22.91
N SER A 48 3.61 4.68 21.94
CA SER A 48 4.50 5.57 21.20
C SER A 48 3.68 6.36 20.17
N LEU A 49 3.35 7.62 20.50
CA LEU A 49 2.78 8.61 19.59
C LEU A 49 3.76 8.85 18.43
N THR A 50 3.73 7.96 17.45
CA THR A 50 4.44 8.09 16.18
C THR A 50 3.52 8.85 15.21
N ASN A 51 4.07 9.83 14.50
CA ASN A 51 3.36 10.53 13.40
C ASN A 51 3.29 9.63 12.15
N ASP A 52 3.03 8.34 12.36
CA ASP A 52 2.98 7.33 11.33
C ASP A 52 1.66 7.42 10.56
N VAL A 53 1.73 7.11 9.28
CA VAL A 53 0.58 7.03 8.39
C VAL A 53 0.40 5.58 7.96
N LEU A 54 -0.81 5.22 7.55
CA LEU A 54 -1.06 3.87 7.05
C LEU A 54 -0.59 3.74 5.60
N TRP A 55 0.10 2.65 5.31
CA TRP A 55 0.57 2.29 3.97
C TRP A 55 -0.10 1.01 3.49
N LEU A 56 -0.43 0.95 2.21
CA LEU A 56 -0.67 -0.30 1.49
C LEU A 56 0.69 -0.85 1.07
N VAL A 57 1.04 -2.06 1.51
CA VAL A 57 2.33 -2.70 1.24
C VAL A 57 2.08 -4.07 0.65
N ALA A 58 2.69 -4.35 -0.50
CA ALA A 58 2.59 -5.64 -1.17
C ALA A 58 3.97 -6.24 -1.41
N ASN A 59 4.08 -7.56 -1.28
CA ASN A 59 5.22 -8.28 -1.82
C ASN A 59 5.17 -8.26 -3.35
N ARG A 60 6.23 -8.75 -4.00
CA ARG A 60 6.35 -8.75 -5.47
C ARG A 60 6.27 -10.16 -6.06
N SER A 61 5.72 -11.13 -5.33
CA SER A 61 5.54 -12.49 -5.82
C SER A 61 4.31 -12.56 -6.70
N PHE A 62 4.43 -13.19 -7.87
CA PHE A 62 3.29 -13.48 -8.74
C PHE A 62 2.45 -14.63 -8.17
N GLU A 63 3.08 -15.73 -7.76
CA GLU A 63 2.39 -16.93 -7.27
C GLU A 63 1.91 -16.81 -5.83
N ARG A 64 2.65 -16.08 -4.99
CA ARG A 64 2.39 -15.96 -3.55
C ARG A 64 2.18 -14.49 -3.17
N PHE A 65 1.38 -13.79 -3.97
CA PHE A 65 1.05 -12.39 -3.74
C PHE A 65 0.41 -12.20 -2.36
N ARG A 66 0.94 -11.24 -1.60
CA ARG A 66 0.38 -10.82 -0.31
C ARG A 66 0.45 -9.31 -0.19
N ALA A 67 -0.53 -8.73 0.49
CA ALA A 67 -0.56 -7.31 0.83
C ALA A 67 -1.08 -7.11 2.26
N VAL A 68 -0.58 -6.07 2.92
CA VAL A 68 -0.95 -5.69 4.29
C VAL A 68 -1.14 -4.17 4.39
N LEU A 69 -1.83 -3.74 5.43
CA LEU A 69 -1.74 -2.37 5.93
C LEU A 69 -0.66 -2.32 7.01
N ALA A 70 0.29 -1.39 6.89
CA ALA A 70 1.33 -1.20 7.89
C ALA A 70 1.49 0.28 8.22
N PRO A 71 1.58 0.65 9.52
CA PRO A 71 1.99 1.99 9.92
C PRO A 71 3.48 2.18 9.61
N ALA A 72 3.82 3.34 9.07
CA ALA A 72 5.20 3.78 8.90
C ALA A 72 5.25 5.31 8.76
N PRO A 73 6.42 5.94 8.96
CA PRO A 73 6.58 7.36 8.71
C PRO A 73 6.15 7.75 7.29
N ALA A 74 5.60 8.95 7.12
CA ALA A 74 5.14 9.43 5.81
C ALA A 74 6.25 9.46 4.74
N ARG A 75 7.52 9.58 5.15
CA ARG A 75 8.69 9.54 4.27
C ARG A 75 9.64 8.43 4.71
N VAL A 76 9.85 7.46 3.82
CA VAL A 76 10.75 6.32 4.06
C VAL A 76 11.65 6.08 2.85
N ALA A 77 12.92 5.75 3.12
CA ALA A 77 13.90 5.33 2.11
C ALA A 77 14.00 3.79 2.04
N GLN A 78 13.83 3.14 3.19
CA GLN A 78 13.64 1.70 3.36
C GLN A 78 12.33 1.52 4.12
N PHE A 79 11.53 0.53 3.77
CA PHE A 79 10.22 0.35 4.36
C PHE A 79 10.34 -0.40 5.70
N PRO A 80 10.07 0.24 6.85
CA PRO A 80 10.15 -0.44 8.13
C PRO A 80 9.01 -1.46 8.23
N LEU A 81 9.33 -2.70 8.59
CA LEU A 81 8.33 -3.72 8.92
C LEU A 81 8.62 -4.29 10.30
N LEU A 82 7.55 -4.44 11.07
CA LEU A 82 7.56 -5.27 12.25
C LEU A 82 7.71 -6.74 11.85
N PRO A 83 8.37 -7.59 12.66
CA PRO A 83 8.59 -8.99 12.32
C PRO A 83 7.29 -9.74 11.96
N HIS A 84 6.21 -9.50 12.69
CA HIS A 84 4.92 -10.15 12.41
C HIS A 84 4.34 -9.73 11.03
N ALA A 85 4.49 -8.46 10.65
CA ALA A 85 4.03 -7.95 9.37
C ALA A 85 4.87 -8.49 8.21
N ALA A 86 6.19 -8.64 8.41
CA ALA A 86 7.08 -9.25 7.43
C ALA A 86 6.75 -10.73 7.20
N VAL A 87 6.48 -11.49 8.27
CA VAL A 87 6.00 -12.88 8.18
C VAL A 87 4.66 -12.95 7.44
N ALA A 88 3.70 -12.09 7.79
CA ALA A 88 2.41 -12.05 7.12
C ALA A 88 2.52 -11.71 5.63
N LEU A 89 3.48 -10.85 5.27
CA LEU A 89 3.76 -10.44 3.89
C LEU A 89 4.66 -11.45 3.13
N GLY A 90 5.33 -12.35 3.86
CA GLY A 90 6.23 -13.36 3.32
C GLY A 90 7.54 -12.78 2.77
N VAL A 91 8.12 -11.80 3.47
CA VAL A 91 9.37 -11.11 3.09
C VAL A 91 10.36 -11.07 4.26
N GLY A 92 11.65 -10.99 3.95
CA GLY A 92 12.74 -10.80 4.91
C GLY A 92 13.36 -9.39 4.88
N ASP A 93 14.40 -9.19 5.68
CA ASP A 93 15.20 -7.95 5.65
C ASP A 93 15.88 -7.79 4.28
N GLY A 94 15.85 -6.58 3.72
CA GLY A 94 16.41 -6.28 2.40
C GLY A 94 15.54 -6.69 1.20
N ASP A 95 14.51 -7.52 1.40
CA ASP A 95 13.58 -7.88 0.32
C ASP A 95 12.83 -6.67 -0.21
N ILE A 96 12.37 -6.76 -1.44
CA ILE A 96 11.76 -5.63 -2.14
C ILE A 96 10.24 -5.69 -2.07
N VAL A 97 9.63 -4.64 -1.50
CA VAL A 97 8.17 -4.45 -1.46
C VAL A 97 7.73 -3.31 -2.37
N ARG A 98 6.45 -3.31 -2.75
CA ARG A 98 5.78 -2.16 -3.36
C ARG A 98 4.85 -1.53 -2.33
N ALA A 99 5.00 -0.23 -2.08
CA ALA A 99 4.23 0.46 -1.06
C ALA A 99 3.70 1.81 -1.54
N VAL A 100 2.55 2.23 -1.01
CA VAL A 100 1.96 3.56 -1.21
C VAL A 100 1.18 4.00 0.04
N PRO A 101 1.18 5.29 0.43
CA PRO A 101 0.33 5.74 1.52
C PRO A 101 -1.15 5.45 1.20
N LEU A 102 -1.91 4.99 2.19
CA LEU A 102 -3.31 4.65 2.03
C LEU A 102 -4.12 5.90 1.65
N SER A 103 -3.91 7.00 2.39
CA SER A 103 -4.62 8.25 2.15
C SER A 103 -3.88 9.14 1.14
N PRO A 104 -4.59 9.77 0.19
CA PRO A 104 -4.02 10.80 -0.69
C PRO A 104 -3.54 12.07 0.05
N ARG A 105 -3.92 12.25 1.32
CA ARG A 105 -3.52 13.40 2.15
C ARG A 105 -2.15 13.19 2.79
N ASP A 106 -1.74 11.94 2.95
CA ASP A 106 -0.47 11.55 3.59
C ASP A 106 0.67 11.54 2.57
N ARG A 107 0.57 12.41 1.56
CA ARG A 107 1.53 12.50 0.46
C ARG A 107 2.87 13.01 0.97
N LEU A 108 3.92 12.49 0.32
CA LEU A 108 5.29 12.97 0.39
C LEU A 108 5.34 14.47 0.14
#